data_AF-A0AAD9UVY3-F1
#
_entry.id   AF-A0AAD9UVY3-F1
#
_cell.length_a   1.000
_cell.length_b   1.000
_cell.length_c   1.000
_cell.angle_alpha   90.00
_cell.angle_beta   90.00
_cell.angle_gamma   90.00
#
_symmetry.space_group_name_H-M   'P 1'
#
loop_
_entity.id
_entity.type
_entity.pdbx_description
1 polymer ?
#
loop_
_entity_poly.entity_id
_entity_poly.type
_entity_poly.pdbx_seq_one_letter_code
_entity_poly.pdbx_strand_id
1 'polypeptide(L)'
;MAIDTVPGAVMKVLVLVATILCILEVTEVLAEADRERKYNQDSGKSDVNDLKADDWYRFSGKAGFRLSNRKKIDECQPGIQCGTSSPGFMIGYNPVREGKTRKRKVCFSQGGNCCAHQVTVKTKRCPGGFLVYMLTAVPTGNGRYCGHARETEPTKPPATTKPATTTPMHTGEDQAHPGQSCKVIKTENPHGGSGLYWINPDGGKVFQAYCDQEFDGGGWTLVYSYNFTNYLDFASGTNAVWPSPSWPANGDIPESKISPLSETEPGAMDFKLWKLIGHQFMVKSNINHWIVCTEGEGSLVEYRKGSLNCHVVKIIAAACQNVAPDEIRLLTKEAAGNYGPHLWNTKSPTWLKTYYYWESSTQSGNWPTHDPCGQNGLSHVKNVPNPHGNIYIR
;
A
#
# COMPACT_ATOMS: atom_id res chain seq x y z
N MET A 1 28.00 5.74 -28.70
CA MET A 1 27.68 4.77 -27.63
C MET A 1 26.20 4.86 -27.37
N ALA A 2 25.42 3.94 -27.93
CA ALA A 2 24.00 3.83 -27.66
C ALA A 2 23.83 3.22 -26.25
N ILE A 3 23.07 3.90 -25.40
CA ILE A 3 22.69 3.38 -24.09
C ILE A 3 21.42 2.58 -24.37
N ASP A 4 21.54 1.25 -24.46
CA ASP A 4 20.39 0.37 -24.67
C ASP A 4 19.42 0.51 -23.49
N THR A 5 18.29 1.18 -23.72
CA THR A 5 17.18 1.24 -22.78
C THR A 5 16.49 -0.12 -22.75
N VAL A 6 16.58 -0.81 -21.62
CA VAL A 6 15.85 -2.06 -21.36
C VAL A 6 14.33 -1.79 -21.46
N PRO A 7 13.57 -2.53 -22.28
CA PRO A 7 12.12 -2.33 -22.44
C PRO A 7 11.36 -2.42 -21.11
N GLY A 8 10.35 -1.58 -20.89
CA GLY A 8 9.61 -1.50 -19.62
C GLY A 8 8.94 -2.82 -19.17
N ALA A 9 8.61 -3.73 -20.09
CA ALA A 9 8.13 -5.07 -19.76
C ALA A 9 9.24 -5.95 -19.16
N VAL A 10 10.47 -5.86 -19.69
CA VAL A 10 11.64 -6.55 -19.16
C VAL A 10 11.99 -5.99 -17.78
N MET A 11 11.91 -4.68 -17.57
CA MET A 11 12.10 -4.07 -16.24
C MET A 11 11.03 -4.53 -15.23
N LYS A 12 9.75 -4.63 -15.61
CA LYS A 12 8.67 -5.11 -14.74
C LYS A 12 8.80 -6.59 -14.39
N VAL A 13 9.21 -7.43 -15.34
CA VAL A 13 9.54 -8.84 -15.09
C VAL A 13 10.75 -8.95 -14.18
N LEU A 14 11.80 -8.15 -14.40
CA LEU A 14 12.97 -8.09 -13.52
C LEU A 14 12.61 -7.67 -12.09
N VAL A 15 11.73 -6.68 -11.91
CA VAL A 15 11.26 -6.25 -10.59
C VAL A 15 10.42 -7.32 -9.92
N LEU A 16 9.47 -7.95 -10.62
CA LEU A 16 8.65 -9.03 -10.07
C LEU A 16 9.50 -10.26 -9.71
N VAL A 17 10.41 -10.65 -10.60
CA VAL A 17 11.39 -11.71 -10.34
C VAL A 17 12.25 -11.33 -9.15
N ALA A 18 12.71 -10.07 -9.03
CA ALA A 18 13.48 -9.61 -7.88
C ALA A 18 12.65 -9.57 -6.58
N THR A 19 11.36 -9.22 -6.62
CA THR A 19 10.44 -9.30 -5.46
C THR A 19 10.28 -10.74 -5.02
N ILE A 20 9.96 -11.65 -5.95
CA ILE A 20 9.77 -13.08 -5.68
C ILE A 20 11.07 -13.68 -5.16
N LEU A 21 12.22 -13.38 -5.76
CA LEU A 21 13.53 -13.79 -5.26
C LEU A 21 13.76 -13.28 -3.83
N CYS A 22 13.41 -12.04 -3.51
CA CYS A 22 13.57 -11.49 -2.17
C CYS A 22 12.61 -12.10 -1.14
N ILE A 23 11.41 -12.56 -1.55
CA ILE A 23 10.47 -13.30 -0.69
C ILE A 23 10.96 -14.74 -0.49
N LEU A 24 11.41 -15.40 -1.56
CA LEU A 24 11.97 -16.75 -1.51
C LEU A 24 13.29 -16.82 -0.71
N GLU A 25 14.02 -15.70 -0.63
CA GLU A 25 15.18 -15.55 0.26
C GLU A 25 14.77 -15.59 1.75
N VAL A 26 13.55 -15.22 2.12
CA VAL A 26 13.09 -15.19 3.53
C VAL A 26 12.83 -16.60 4.02
N THR A 27 13.70 -17.07 4.92
CA THR A 27 13.58 -18.38 5.55
C THR A 27 12.48 -18.40 6.60
N GLU A 28 12.28 -17.31 7.34
CA GLU A 28 11.30 -17.24 8.43
C GLU A 28 10.72 -15.84 8.67
N VAL A 29 9.45 -15.78 9.08
CA VAL A 29 8.74 -14.56 9.44
C VAL A 29 8.61 -14.46 10.96
N LEU A 30 9.17 -13.39 11.53
CA LEU A 30 9.11 -13.06 12.95
C LEU A 30 7.88 -12.18 13.21
N ALA A 31 6.85 -12.75 13.86
CA ALA A 31 5.53 -12.11 14.01
C ALA A 31 4.96 -12.10 15.43
N GLU A 32 5.71 -12.62 16.39
CA GLU A 32 5.29 -12.81 17.77
C GLU A 32 5.07 -11.46 18.46
N ALA A 33 3.94 -11.29 19.14
CA ALA A 33 3.57 -10.01 19.76
C ALA A 33 4.56 -9.54 20.83
N ASP A 34 5.19 -10.49 21.52
CA ASP A 34 6.20 -10.22 22.55
C ASP A 34 7.54 -9.76 21.97
N ARG A 35 7.73 -9.78 20.65
CA ARG A 35 8.94 -9.30 19.97
C ARG A 35 8.91 -7.77 19.73
N GLU A 36 7.75 -7.13 19.87
CA GLU A 36 7.60 -5.68 19.69
C GLU A 36 8.36 -4.88 20.76
N ARG A 37 9.04 -3.79 20.37
CA ARG A 37 9.84 -2.94 21.28
C ARG A 37 9.09 -2.40 22.50
N LYS A 38 7.76 -2.30 22.43
CA LYS A 38 6.90 -1.80 23.51
C LYS A 38 6.54 -2.89 24.52
N TYR A 39 6.78 -4.17 24.22
CA TYR A 39 6.55 -5.28 25.14
C TYR A 39 7.63 -5.28 26.23
N ASN A 40 7.25 -4.96 27.46
CA ASN A 40 8.16 -4.64 28.58
C ASN A 40 8.15 -5.67 29.72
N GLN A 41 7.70 -6.89 29.44
CA GLN A 41 7.71 -8.02 30.38
C GLN A 41 8.81 -9.01 29.98
N ASP A 42 9.49 -9.61 30.97
CA ASP A 42 10.50 -10.64 30.69
C ASP A 42 9.76 -11.97 30.70
N SER A 43 9.57 -12.51 29.50
CA SER A 43 8.91 -13.80 29.29
C SER A 43 9.94 -14.90 29.01
N GLY A 44 11.21 -14.66 29.32
CA GLY A 44 12.31 -15.60 29.12
C GLY A 44 12.61 -15.88 27.64
N LYS A 45 12.25 -14.96 26.73
CA LYS A 45 12.45 -15.14 25.30
C LYS A 45 13.90 -14.89 24.92
N SER A 46 14.38 -15.65 23.95
CA SER A 46 15.75 -15.59 23.45
C SER A 46 15.79 -16.11 22.03
N ASP A 47 16.57 -15.47 21.16
CA ASP A 47 16.75 -15.90 19.77
C ASP A 47 17.96 -16.84 19.60
N VAL A 48 18.60 -17.28 20.70
CA VAL A 48 19.82 -18.10 20.68
C VAL A 48 19.64 -19.43 19.95
N ASN A 49 18.47 -20.06 20.10
CA ASN A 49 18.15 -21.34 19.45
C ASN A 49 17.16 -21.20 18.28
N ASP A 50 16.61 -20.00 18.10
CA ASP A 50 15.54 -19.75 17.13
C ASP A 50 16.11 -19.26 15.78
N LEU A 51 17.35 -18.77 15.77
CA LEU A 51 18.00 -18.25 14.56
C LEU A 51 19.10 -19.18 14.05
N LYS A 52 19.06 -19.43 12.74
CA LYS A 52 20.05 -20.17 11.98
C LYS A 52 21.04 -19.21 11.36
N ALA A 53 22.30 -19.62 11.33
CA ALA A 53 23.35 -18.82 10.71
C ALA A 53 23.07 -18.60 9.21
N ASP A 54 23.35 -17.39 8.73
CA ASP A 54 23.24 -16.98 7.32
C ASP A 54 21.83 -17.03 6.69
N ASP A 55 20.78 -17.21 7.49
CA ASP A 55 19.38 -17.16 7.05
C ASP A 55 18.80 -15.73 7.05
N TRP A 56 17.76 -15.52 6.23
CA TRP A 56 17.06 -14.24 6.14
C TRP A 56 15.71 -14.27 6.84
N TYR A 57 15.45 -13.21 7.60
CA TYR A 57 14.28 -13.05 8.43
C TYR A 57 13.51 -11.79 8.04
N ARG A 58 12.20 -11.84 8.25
CA ARG A 58 11.31 -10.68 8.05
C ARG A 58 10.45 -10.45 9.28
N PHE A 59 10.43 -9.21 9.76
CA PHE A 59 9.46 -8.79 10.78
C PHE A 59 8.09 -8.55 10.12
N SER A 60 7.03 -9.10 10.71
CA SER A 60 5.65 -8.85 10.28
C SER A 60 4.67 -8.92 11.46
N GLY A 61 3.39 -8.65 11.20
CA GLY A 61 2.32 -8.86 12.17
C GLY A 61 2.51 -8.05 13.46
N LYS A 62 2.31 -8.70 14.61
CA LYS A 62 2.34 -8.04 15.93
C LYS A 62 3.75 -7.70 16.42
N ALA A 63 4.78 -8.33 15.86
CA ALA A 63 6.18 -7.94 16.06
C ALA A 63 6.55 -6.65 15.31
N GLY A 64 5.63 -6.10 14.52
CA GLY A 64 5.89 -4.97 13.66
C GLY A 64 6.57 -5.35 12.35
N PHE A 65 7.00 -4.35 11.56
CA PHE A 65 7.37 -4.56 10.16
C PHE A 65 8.85 -4.25 9.86
N ARG A 66 9.65 -4.04 10.91
CA ARG A 66 11.09 -3.76 10.79
C ARG A 66 11.82 -4.14 12.07
N LEU A 67 13.11 -4.41 11.94
CA LEU A 67 14.04 -4.42 13.06
C LEU A 67 14.05 -3.02 13.70
N SER A 68 13.76 -2.98 14.99
CA SER A 68 13.77 -1.77 15.80
C SER A 68 15.18 -1.19 15.82
N ASN A 69 15.25 0.13 15.74
CA ASN A 69 16.51 0.83 15.56
C ASN A 69 16.59 2.07 16.45
N ARG A 70 17.82 2.44 16.79
CA ARG A 70 18.16 3.66 17.53
C ARG A 70 19.27 4.42 16.84
N LYS A 71 19.36 5.73 17.08
CA LYS A 71 20.30 6.60 16.35
C LYS A 71 21.72 6.43 16.86
N LYS A 72 21.92 6.40 18.18
CA LYS A 72 23.23 6.24 18.80
C LYS A 72 23.38 4.91 19.54
N ILE A 73 24.63 4.51 19.74
CA ILE A 73 24.99 3.24 20.39
C ILE A 73 24.62 3.20 21.87
N ASP A 74 24.68 4.36 22.52
CA ASP A 74 24.44 4.65 23.94
C ASP A 74 23.01 5.16 24.24
N GLU A 75 22.18 5.34 23.22
CA GLU A 75 20.81 5.87 23.34
C GLU A 75 19.78 4.72 23.47
N CYS A 76 19.94 3.87 24.49
CA CYS A 76 18.98 2.81 24.79
C CYS A 76 18.00 3.23 25.88
N GLN A 77 16.79 2.68 25.85
CA GLN A 77 15.94 2.66 27.05
C GLN A 77 16.37 1.47 27.89
N PRO A 78 17.01 1.67 29.06
CA PRO A 78 17.44 0.57 29.91
C PRO A 78 16.22 -0.17 30.44
N GLY A 79 16.24 -1.50 30.37
CA GLY A 79 15.17 -2.34 30.90
C GLY A 79 14.79 -3.48 29.95
N ILE A 80 13.75 -4.19 30.34
CA ILE A 80 13.22 -5.34 29.62
C ILE A 80 12.43 -4.86 28.40
N GLN A 81 12.75 -5.39 27.24
CA GLN A 81 12.03 -5.13 25.99
C GLN A 81 11.98 -6.41 25.17
N CYS A 82 10.95 -6.58 24.35
CA CYS A 82 10.86 -7.67 23.37
C CYS A 82 10.88 -9.07 24.01
N GLY A 83 10.38 -9.17 25.25
CA GLY A 83 10.27 -10.44 25.98
C GLY A 83 11.57 -10.90 26.64
N THR A 84 12.60 -10.03 26.68
CA THR A 84 13.94 -10.38 27.14
C THR A 84 14.58 -9.29 27.99
N SER A 85 15.46 -9.71 28.91
CA SER A 85 16.41 -8.89 29.65
C SER A 85 17.63 -8.43 28.84
N SER A 86 17.83 -8.95 27.62
CA SER A 86 18.90 -8.53 26.70
C SER A 86 18.38 -8.12 25.30
N PRO A 87 17.63 -7.02 25.17
CA PRO A 87 17.02 -6.63 23.90
C PRO A 87 18.04 -6.07 22.89
N GLY A 88 17.89 -6.48 21.64
CA GLY A 88 18.74 -6.13 20.51
C GLY A 88 18.14 -5.07 19.58
N PHE A 89 18.83 -3.94 19.43
CA PHE A 89 18.43 -2.83 18.55
C PHE A 89 19.50 -2.53 17.50
N MET A 90 19.06 -2.28 16.27
CA MET A 90 19.96 -1.86 15.21
C MET A 90 20.44 -0.42 15.43
N ILE A 91 21.73 -0.18 15.20
CA ILE A 91 22.32 1.16 15.21
C ILE A 91 22.20 1.79 13.83
N GLY A 92 21.64 3.00 13.79
CA GLY A 92 21.32 3.71 12.57
C GLY A 92 20.00 3.26 11.95
N TYR A 93 19.79 3.55 10.68
CA TYR A 93 18.47 3.40 10.04
C TYR A 93 18.34 2.15 9.18
N ASN A 94 17.11 1.69 9.00
CA ASN A 94 16.78 0.66 8.03
C ASN A 94 17.05 1.14 6.59
N PRO A 95 17.43 0.25 5.65
CA PRO A 95 17.59 0.61 4.25
C PRO A 95 16.34 1.29 3.68
N VAL A 96 16.55 2.41 2.98
CA VAL A 96 15.49 3.14 2.28
C VAL A 96 15.48 2.83 0.78
N ARG A 97 16.65 2.49 0.21
CA ARG A 97 16.80 2.13 -1.21
C ARG A 97 16.84 0.62 -1.40
N GLU A 98 16.21 0.15 -2.47
CA GLU A 98 16.17 -1.25 -2.86
C GLU A 98 17.54 -1.81 -3.31
N GLY A 99 17.63 -3.14 -3.32
CA GLY A 99 18.60 -3.88 -4.13
C GLY A 99 20.01 -4.06 -3.56
N LYS A 100 20.51 -3.15 -2.71
CA LYS A 100 21.84 -3.31 -2.08
C LYS A 100 21.76 -3.72 -0.63
N THR A 101 22.36 -4.87 -0.33
CA THR A 101 22.57 -5.34 1.03
C THR A 101 23.52 -4.40 1.80
N ARG A 102 23.13 -3.96 2.98
CA ARG A 102 23.92 -3.10 3.86
C ARG A 102 24.23 -3.80 5.18
N LYS A 103 25.50 -3.80 5.57
CA LYS A 103 25.91 -4.25 6.89
C LYS A 103 25.48 -3.22 7.94
N ARG A 104 24.87 -3.69 9.02
CA ARG A 104 24.43 -2.87 10.15
C ARG A 104 24.86 -3.52 11.46
N LYS A 105 25.14 -2.70 12.46
CA LYS A 105 25.44 -3.18 13.81
C LYS A 105 24.13 -3.30 14.58
N VAL A 106 23.96 -4.40 15.31
CA VAL A 106 22.92 -4.55 16.33
C VAL A 106 23.60 -4.63 17.68
N CYS A 107 23.07 -3.87 18.63
CA CYS A 107 23.54 -3.83 20.00
C CYS A 107 22.52 -4.47 20.92
N PHE A 108 22.98 -5.46 21.67
CA PHE A 108 22.24 -6.08 22.75
C PHE A 108 22.60 -5.40 24.06
N SER A 109 21.59 -4.90 24.74
CA SER A 109 21.75 -4.23 26.03
C SER A 109 21.84 -5.29 27.13
N GLN A 110 22.69 -5.12 28.15
CA GLN A 110 22.74 -6.05 29.29
C GLN A 110 23.32 -5.34 30.51
N GLY A 111 22.74 -5.57 31.70
CA GLY A 111 23.28 -5.06 32.97
C GLY A 111 23.41 -3.52 33.01
N GLY A 112 22.51 -2.79 32.36
CA GLY A 112 22.57 -1.33 32.25
C GLY A 112 23.53 -0.80 31.17
N ASN A 113 24.35 -1.66 30.56
CA ASN A 113 25.15 -1.28 29.39
C ASN A 113 24.29 -1.36 28.13
N CYS A 114 24.15 -0.24 27.43
CA CYS A 114 23.34 -0.13 26.21
C CYS A 114 23.84 -1.00 25.06
N CYS A 115 25.13 -1.31 24.97
CA CYS A 115 25.67 -2.18 23.93
C CYS A 115 26.72 -3.12 24.56
N ALA A 116 26.27 -3.94 25.49
CA ALA A 116 27.10 -4.96 26.13
C ALA A 116 27.64 -5.97 25.12
N HIS A 117 26.81 -6.34 24.14
CA HIS A 117 27.21 -7.20 23.04
C HIS A 117 26.80 -6.61 21.69
N GLN A 118 27.59 -6.90 20.67
CA GLN A 118 27.38 -6.40 19.32
C GLN A 118 27.52 -7.51 18.30
N VAL A 119 26.64 -7.47 17.30
CA VAL A 119 26.74 -8.29 16.09
C VAL A 119 26.60 -7.44 14.84
N THR A 120 27.05 -7.99 13.72
CA THR A 120 26.86 -7.37 12.41
C THR A 120 25.86 -8.18 11.61
N VAL A 121 24.73 -7.55 11.27
CA VAL A 121 23.67 -8.13 10.44
C VAL A 121 23.74 -7.57 9.02
N LYS A 122 23.14 -8.26 8.06
CA LYS A 122 22.91 -7.72 6.71
C LYS A 122 21.45 -7.29 6.59
N THR A 123 21.22 -6.16 5.95
CA THR A 123 19.88 -5.57 5.79
C THR A 123 19.63 -5.28 4.32
N LYS A 124 18.43 -5.57 3.84
CA LYS A 124 18.05 -5.36 2.43
C LYS A 124 16.62 -4.85 2.40
N ARG A 125 16.37 -3.81 1.59
CA ARG A 125 15.01 -3.44 1.19
C ARG A 125 14.70 -4.18 -0.08
N CYS A 126 13.65 -4.97 -0.04
CA CYS A 126 13.18 -5.72 -1.18
C CYS A 126 12.28 -4.84 -2.05
N PRO A 127 12.25 -5.12 -3.37
CA PRO A 127 11.15 -4.67 -4.23
C PRO A 127 9.80 -4.96 -3.58
N GLY A 128 8.89 -3.98 -3.54
CA GLY A 128 7.63 -4.06 -2.79
C GLY A 128 7.69 -3.51 -1.36
N GLY A 129 8.79 -2.86 -0.98
CA GLY A 129 8.85 -1.95 0.17
C GLY A 129 9.03 -2.58 1.55
N PHE A 130 9.12 -3.91 1.64
CA PHE A 130 9.41 -4.62 2.89
C PHE A 130 10.92 -4.78 3.13
N LEU A 131 11.26 -5.05 4.40
CA LEU A 131 12.64 -5.16 4.87
C LEU A 131 12.93 -6.60 5.27
N VAL A 132 14.11 -7.07 4.88
CA VAL A 132 14.63 -8.39 5.25
C VAL A 132 16.01 -8.26 5.87
N TYR A 133 16.30 -9.17 6.78
CA TYR A 133 17.47 -9.11 7.65
C TYR A 133 18.14 -10.48 7.71
N MET A 134 19.42 -10.54 7.34
CA MET A 134 20.25 -11.70 7.64
C MET A 134 20.72 -11.55 9.08
N LEU A 135 19.95 -12.13 10.01
CA LEU A 135 20.21 -12.05 11.45
C LEU A 135 21.25 -13.09 11.83
N THR A 136 22.17 -12.72 12.71
CA THR A 136 23.21 -13.63 13.19
C THR A 136 22.83 -14.20 14.54
N ALA A 137 23.45 -15.33 14.91
CA ALA A 137 23.34 -15.88 16.26
C ALA A 137 23.60 -14.80 17.32
N VAL A 138 22.80 -14.84 18.37
CA VAL A 138 22.85 -13.86 19.45
C VAL A 138 24.01 -14.18 20.40
N PRO A 139 24.84 -13.20 20.79
CA PRO A 139 26.06 -13.43 21.57
C PRO A 139 25.83 -13.56 23.09
N THR A 140 24.58 -13.63 23.54
CA THR A 140 24.19 -13.72 24.96
C THR A 140 22.99 -14.63 25.12
N GLY A 141 22.94 -15.41 26.21
CA GLY A 141 22.02 -16.54 26.38
C GLY A 141 20.53 -16.17 26.35
N ASN A 142 20.20 -14.92 26.66
CA ASN A 142 18.84 -14.39 26.67
C ASN A 142 18.56 -13.39 25.54
N GLY A 143 19.51 -13.06 24.65
CA GLY A 143 19.30 -11.92 23.77
C GLY A 143 18.27 -12.17 22.66
N ARG A 144 17.55 -11.12 22.27
CA ARG A 144 16.50 -11.20 21.24
C ARG A 144 16.44 -9.95 20.38
N TYR A 145 16.23 -10.09 19.07
CA TYR A 145 16.06 -8.96 18.15
C TYR A 145 14.67 -8.35 18.29
N CYS A 146 14.63 -7.04 18.53
CA CYS A 146 13.40 -6.29 18.74
C CYS A 146 12.73 -5.88 17.42
N GLY A 147 11.45 -6.18 17.32
CA GLY A 147 10.59 -5.67 16.28
C GLY A 147 10.06 -4.26 16.58
N HIS A 148 9.60 -3.58 15.54
CA HIS A 148 8.95 -2.28 15.68
C HIS A 148 7.78 -2.13 14.71
N ALA A 149 6.59 -2.00 15.29
CA ALA A 149 5.37 -1.65 14.59
C ALA A 149 5.51 -0.23 14.01
N ARG A 150 4.78 0.06 12.93
CA ARG A 150 4.51 1.47 12.63
C ARG A 150 3.64 1.97 13.77
N GLU A 151 4.03 3.07 14.42
CA GLU A 151 3.24 3.60 15.52
C GLU A 151 1.84 3.96 15.01
N THR A 152 0.81 3.31 15.56
CA THR A 152 -0.51 3.91 15.66
C THR A 152 -0.39 4.96 16.76
N GLU A 153 -0.56 6.25 16.44
CA GLU A 153 -0.46 7.31 17.46
C GLU A 153 -1.56 7.13 18.53
N PRO A 154 -1.21 7.05 19.82
CA PRO A 154 -2.13 7.28 20.92
C PRO A 154 -2.33 8.78 21.09
N THR A 155 -3.59 9.19 21.21
CA THR A 155 -4.01 10.54 21.58
C THR A 155 -3.36 11.02 22.88
N LYS A 156 -2.67 12.17 22.89
CA LYS A 156 -2.45 12.91 24.15
C LYS A 156 -2.49 14.45 23.99
N PRO A 157 -3.10 15.19 24.96
CA PRO A 157 -3.34 16.65 24.91
C PRO A 157 -2.10 17.52 25.23
N PRO A 158 -2.21 18.87 25.09
CA PRO A 158 -1.08 19.75 24.81
C PRO A 158 -0.35 20.27 26.05
N ALA A 159 0.98 20.42 25.97
CA ALA A 159 1.74 21.35 26.80
C ALA A 159 3.14 21.70 26.22
N THR A 160 3.26 22.97 25.79
CA THR A 160 4.34 23.95 25.97
C THR A 160 5.84 23.58 25.95
N THR A 161 6.48 24.09 24.87
CA THR A 161 7.76 24.83 24.75
C THR A 161 9.10 24.23 25.21
N LYS A 162 9.97 23.91 24.24
CA LYS A 162 11.30 24.57 23.99
C LYS A 162 11.84 24.15 22.60
N PRO A 163 12.54 25.02 21.83
CA PRO A 163 12.72 24.82 20.40
C PRO A 163 13.89 23.88 20.07
N ALA A 164 13.61 22.89 19.21
CA ALA A 164 14.60 22.04 18.57
C ALA A 164 14.87 22.57 17.16
N THR A 165 16.15 22.66 16.82
CA THR A 165 16.70 23.04 15.51
C THR A 165 15.94 22.34 14.38
N THR A 166 15.22 23.14 13.60
CA THR A 166 14.28 22.71 12.56
C THR A 166 15.02 22.19 11.33
N THR A 167 15.02 20.88 11.13
CA THR A 167 14.98 20.40 9.74
C THR A 167 13.61 20.83 9.20
N PRO A 168 13.50 21.44 8.01
CA PRO A 168 12.21 21.80 7.45
C PRO A 168 11.36 20.53 7.34
N MET A 169 10.26 20.46 8.09
CA MET A 169 9.30 19.37 7.99
C MET A 169 8.56 19.54 6.67
N HIS A 170 8.52 18.49 5.84
CA HIS A 170 7.88 18.60 4.53
C HIS A 170 6.38 18.42 4.66
N THR A 171 5.63 19.09 3.79
CA THR A 171 4.17 18.99 3.71
C THR A 171 3.72 17.53 3.60
N GLY A 172 2.72 17.18 4.40
CA GLY A 172 2.14 15.85 4.49
C GLY A 172 2.87 14.88 5.41
N GLU A 173 4.04 15.22 5.96
CA GLU A 173 4.77 14.35 6.89
C GLU A 173 4.14 14.31 8.30
N ASP A 174 3.43 15.37 8.69
CA ASP A 174 2.76 15.48 9.98
C ASP A 174 1.37 16.13 9.87
N GLN A 175 0.55 15.95 10.91
CA GLN A 175 -0.83 16.41 10.93
C GLN A 175 -0.98 17.94 10.95
N ALA A 176 0.03 18.70 11.43
CA ALA A 176 -0.03 20.15 11.48
C ALA A 176 0.29 20.82 10.12
N HIS A 177 0.96 20.10 9.21
CA HIS A 177 1.29 20.58 7.87
C HIS A 177 0.77 19.61 6.80
N PRO A 178 -0.55 19.33 6.74
CA PRO A 178 -1.08 18.38 5.75
C PRO A 178 -1.00 18.97 4.34
N GLY A 179 -0.78 18.10 3.35
CA GLY A 179 -0.96 18.49 1.96
C GLY A 179 -2.43 18.55 1.59
N GLN A 180 -2.80 19.36 0.59
CA GLN A 180 -4.17 19.28 0.07
C GLN A 180 -4.45 17.91 -0.59
N SER A 181 -3.43 17.34 -1.25
CA SER A 181 -3.47 16.02 -1.86
C SER A 181 -2.05 15.45 -1.98
N CYS A 182 -1.92 14.17 -2.36
CA CYS A 182 -0.62 13.56 -2.63
C CYS A 182 0.16 14.27 -3.74
N LYS A 183 -0.52 14.93 -4.68
CA LYS A 183 0.11 15.69 -5.76
C LYS A 183 0.77 16.98 -5.29
N VAL A 184 0.14 17.69 -4.36
CA VAL A 184 0.76 18.86 -3.72
C VAL A 184 2.01 18.42 -2.97
N ILE A 185 1.90 17.36 -2.18
CA ILE A 185 3.04 16.77 -1.46
C ILE A 185 4.17 16.38 -2.43
N LYS A 186 3.85 15.77 -3.57
CA LYS A 186 4.85 15.41 -4.59
C LYS A 186 5.57 16.62 -5.18
N THR A 187 4.83 17.70 -5.41
CA THR A 187 5.34 18.92 -6.01
C THR A 187 6.33 19.60 -5.06
N GLU A 188 6.01 19.63 -3.76
CA GLU A 188 6.83 20.26 -2.73
C GLU A 188 7.99 19.38 -2.26
N ASN A 189 7.84 18.06 -2.33
CA ASN A 189 8.91 17.09 -2.10
C ASN A 189 9.03 16.08 -3.27
N PRO A 190 9.68 16.46 -4.39
CA PRO A 190 9.81 15.61 -5.56
C PRO A 190 10.54 14.28 -5.30
N HIS A 191 11.36 14.22 -4.25
CA HIS A 191 12.11 13.04 -3.86
C HIS A 191 11.40 12.19 -2.79
N GLY A 192 10.21 12.59 -2.35
CA GLY A 192 9.36 11.82 -1.45
C GLY A 192 8.95 10.48 -2.07
N GLY A 193 9.00 9.42 -1.27
CA GLY A 193 8.63 8.06 -1.68
C GLY A 193 7.17 7.73 -1.36
N SER A 194 6.67 6.58 -1.85
CA SER A 194 5.30 6.15 -1.57
C SER A 194 5.11 5.80 -0.09
N GLY A 195 3.92 6.05 0.46
CA GLY A 195 3.64 5.82 1.87
C GLY A 195 2.40 6.55 2.37
N LEU A 196 2.23 6.55 3.69
CA LEU A 196 1.14 7.31 4.33
C LEU A 196 1.58 8.76 4.52
N TYR A 197 0.68 9.67 4.15
CA TYR A 197 0.84 11.10 4.35
C TYR A 197 -0.44 11.69 4.95
N TRP A 198 -0.32 12.83 5.61
CA TRP A 198 -1.43 13.61 6.12
C TRP A 198 -1.97 14.55 5.03
N ILE A 199 -3.27 14.48 4.79
CA ILE A 199 -3.95 15.36 3.82
C ILE A 199 -5.14 16.08 4.43
N ASN A 200 -5.47 17.24 3.86
CA ASN A 200 -6.64 18.03 4.20
C ASN A 200 -7.27 18.65 2.93
N PRO A 201 -8.01 17.86 2.12
CA PRO A 201 -8.49 18.30 0.81
C PRO A 201 -9.50 19.44 0.86
N ASP A 202 -10.34 19.49 1.91
CA ASP A 202 -11.44 20.44 2.08
C ASP A 202 -11.16 21.53 3.12
N GLY A 203 -9.96 21.53 3.72
CA GLY A 203 -9.60 22.42 4.83
C GLY A 203 -10.28 22.05 6.16
N GLY A 204 -11.06 20.96 6.19
CA GLY A 204 -11.76 20.47 7.37
C GLY A 204 -10.89 19.55 8.23
N LYS A 205 -11.31 18.29 8.33
CA LYS A 205 -10.63 17.30 9.18
C LYS A 205 -9.39 16.77 8.46
N VAL A 206 -8.22 16.91 9.10
CA VAL A 206 -6.98 16.28 8.65
C VAL A 206 -7.03 14.77 8.88
N PHE A 207 -6.61 13.97 7.88
CA PHE A 207 -6.55 12.51 7.98
C PHE A 207 -5.40 11.94 7.14
N GLN A 208 -5.08 10.65 7.34
CA GLN A 208 -4.04 9.98 6.56
C GLN A 208 -4.59 9.36 5.26
N ALA A 209 -3.82 9.47 4.19
CA ALA A 209 -4.05 8.77 2.94
C ALA A 209 -2.76 8.10 2.46
N TYR A 210 -2.90 6.99 1.75
CA TYR A 210 -1.77 6.39 1.05
C TYR A 210 -1.49 7.16 -0.25
N CYS A 211 -0.26 7.64 -0.38
CA CYS A 211 0.25 8.28 -1.58
C CYS A 211 1.18 7.34 -2.34
N ASP A 212 0.89 7.09 -3.61
CA ASP A 212 1.85 6.54 -4.56
C ASP A 212 2.61 7.71 -5.20
N GLN A 213 3.86 7.87 -4.77
CA GLN A 213 4.73 8.99 -5.15
C GLN A 213 5.76 8.61 -6.22
N GLU A 214 5.64 7.40 -6.78
CA GLU A 214 6.67 6.83 -7.65
C GLU A 214 6.09 6.40 -9.01
N PHE A 215 4.91 5.79 -9.02
CA PHE A 215 4.30 5.28 -10.25
C PHE A 215 3.76 6.41 -11.12
N ASP A 216 4.06 6.36 -12.42
CA ASP A 216 3.59 7.33 -13.42
C ASP A 216 3.86 8.81 -13.03
N GLY A 217 5.01 9.08 -12.41
CA GLY A 217 5.38 10.44 -11.94
C GLY A 217 4.91 10.79 -10.53
N GLY A 218 4.12 9.92 -9.88
CA GLY A 218 3.68 10.07 -8.50
C GLY A 218 2.54 11.07 -8.32
N GLY A 219 2.29 11.46 -7.06
CA GLY A 219 1.20 12.36 -6.69
C GLY A 219 -0.16 11.70 -6.58
N TRP A 220 -0.23 10.38 -6.66
CA TRP A 220 -1.48 9.61 -6.65
C TRP A 220 -1.99 9.40 -5.24
N THR A 221 -3.21 9.87 -4.95
CA THR A 221 -3.89 9.65 -3.67
C THR A 221 -4.78 8.42 -3.76
N LEU A 222 -4.58 7.40 -2.94
CA LEU A 222 -5.48 6.24 -2.87
C LEU A 222 -6.81 6.67 -2.27
N VAL A 223 -7.88 6.57 -3.04
CA VAL A 223 -9.23 6.98 -2.62
C VAL A 223 -10.19 5.81 -2.46
N TYR A 224 -9.90 4.67 -3.10
CA TYR A 224 -10.74 3.48 -3.01
C TYR A 224 -9.91 2.21 -3.11
N SER A 225 -10.23 1.24 -2.26
CA SER A 225 -9.68 -0.10 -2.24
C SER A 225 -10.83 -1.06 -2.00
N TYR A 226 -10.97 -2.08 -2.85
CA TYR A 226 -12.12 -2.98 -2.81
C TYR A 226 -11.75 -4.41 -3.15
N ASN A 227 -12.52 -5.34 -2.60
CA ASN A 227 -12.55 -6.74 -2.98
C ASN A 227 -13.91 -7.09 -3.60
N PHE A 228 -14.19 -8.38 -3.74
CA PHE A 228 -15.42 -8.90 -4.36
C PHE A 228 -16.16 -9.77 -3.36
N THR A 229 -17.49 -9.64 -3.31
CA THR A 229 -18.33 -10.47 -2.44
C THR A 229 -18.41 -11.93 -2.91
N ASN A 230 -18.33 -12.17 -4.22
CA ASN A 230 -18.37 -13.52 -4.80
C ASN A 230 -17.47 -13.65 -6.03
N TYR A 231 -16.15 -13.60 -5.80
CA TYR A 231 -15.18 -13.73 -6.89
C TYR A 231 -15.18 -15.10 -7.58
N LEU A 232 -15.45 -16.18 -6.84
CA LEU A 232 -15.42 -17.54 -7.37
C LEU A 232 -16.50 -17.77 -8.44
N ASP A 233 -17.63 -17.10 -8.30
CA ASP A 233 -18.70 -17.05 -9.30
C ASP A 233 -18.88 -15.61 -9.81
N PHE A 234 -17.88 -15.13 -10.55
CA PHE A 234 -17.74 -13.71 -10.89
C PHE A 234 -18.94 -13.11 -11.63
N ALA A 235 -19.64 -13.92 -12.44
CA ALA A 235 -20.82 -13.50 -13.21
C ALA A 235 -22.15 -13.65 -12.44
N SER A 236 -22.09 -14.01 -11.16
CA SER A 236 -23.27 -14.16 -10.31
C SER A 236 -23.89 -12.81 -9.98
N GLY A 237 -25.23 -12.75 -9.96
CA GLY A 237 -25.98 -11.62 -9.42
C GLY A 237 -25.70 -11.31 -7.95
N THR A 238 -25.02 -12.23 -7.25
CA THR A 238 -24.60 -12.09 -5.85
C THR A 238 -23.20 -11.48 -5.70
N ASN A 239 -22.49 -11.26 -6.80
CA ASN A 239 -21.18 -10.63 -6.82
C ASN A 239 -21.34 -9.11 -6.87
N ALA A 240 -20.54 -8.41 -6.08
CA ALA A 240 -20.48 -6.95 -5.99
C ALA A 240 -19.08 -6.53 -5.54
N VAL A 241 -18.73 -5.26 -5.71
CA VAL A 241 -17.52 -4.71 -5.09
C VAL A 241 -17.79 -4.36 -3.62
N TRP A 242 -16.82 -4.59 -2.73
CA TRP A 242 -16.97 -4.28 -1.31
C TRP A 242 -15.73 -3.59 -0.72
N PRO A 243 -15.90 -2.54 0.11
CA PRO A 243 -17.16 -1.82 0.41
C PRO A 243 -17.59 -0.93 -0.76
N SER A 244 -18.80 -0.35 -0.71
CA SER A 244 -19.23 0.66 -1.71
C SER A 244 -18.72 2.05 -1.32
N PRO A 245 -18.26 2.89 -2.25
CA PRO A 245 -18.06 4.32 -2.01
C PRO A 245 -19.40 5.05 -1.77
N SER A 246 -19.34 6.21 -1.13
CA SER A 246 -20.50 7.11 -0.91
C SER A 246 -20.92 7.91 -2.16
N TRP A 247 -20.69 7.37 -3.35
CA TRP A 247 -21.15 7.95 -4.61
C TRP A 247 -22.67 7.74 -4.78
N PRO A 248 -23.35 8.50 -5.67
CA PRO A 248 -24.81 8.40 -5.78
C PRO A 248 -25.24 7.20 -6.64
N ALA A 249 -25.01 5.99 -6.12
CA ALA A 249 -25.48 4.72 -6.68
C ALA A 249 -26.51 4.08 -5.74
N ASN A 250 -27.47 3.35 -6.31
CA ASN A 250 -28.34 2.48 -5.55
C ASN A 250 -27.55 1.20 -5.22
N GLY A 251 -27.70 0.65 -4.03
CA GLY A 251 -26.95 -0.56 -3.66
C GLY A 251 -27.26 -0.99 -2.24
N ASP A 252 -27.19 -2.30 -2.00
CA ASP A 252 -27.32 -2.90 -0.67
C ASP A 252 -25.97 -3.12 0.01
N ILE A 253 -24.85 -2.92 -0.72
CA ILE A 253 -23.52 -3.02 -0.13
C ILE A 253 -23.26 -1.86 0.86
N PRO A 254 -22.75 -2.14 2.07
CA PRO A 254 -22.41 -1.09 3.03
C PRO A 254 -21.42 -0.05 2.47
N GLU A 255 -21.78 1.22 2.67
CA GLU A 255 -20.93 2.34 2.30
C GLU A 255 -19.70 2.46 3.22
N SER A 256 -18.57 2.88 2.65
CA SER A 256 -17.39 3.33 3.38
C SER A 256 -17.11 4.81 3.10
N LYS A 257 -16.75 5.53 4.15
CA LYS A 257 -16.21 6.91 4.12
C LYS A 257 -14.83 6.99 4.80
N ILE A 258 -14.18 5.84 4.94
CA ILE A 258 -12.87 5.68 5.57
C ILE A 258 -11.83 5.50 4.47
N SER A 259 -10.90 6.44 4.40
CA SER A 259 -9.77 6.40 3.47
C SER A 259 -8.94 5.13 3.69
N PRO A 260 -8.72 4.30 2.66
CA PRO A 260 -7.87 3.11 2.78
C PRO A 260 -6.40 3.51 2.94
N LEU A 261 -5.69 2.82 3.85
CA LEU A 261 -4.27 3.09 4.16
C LEU A 261 -3.31 2.14 3.41
N SER A 262 -3.85 1.17 2.67
CA SER A 262 -3.07 0.31 1.77
C SER A 262 -3.95 -0.25 0.65
N GLU A 263 -3.32 -0.71 -0.43
CA GLU A 263 -4.02 -1.34 -1.58
C GLU A 263 -4.78 -2.62 -1.21
N THR A 264 -4.45 -3.25 -0.07
CA THR A 264 -5.04 -4.50 0.41
C THR A 264 -6.02 -4.32 1.56
N GLU A 265 -6.22 -3.09 2.02
CA GLU A 265 -7.18 -2.76 3.07
C GLU A 265 -8.42 -2.14 2.42
N PRO A 266 -9.57 -2.84 2.37
CA PRO A 266 -10.77 -2.32 1.74
C PRO A 266 -11.31 -1.09 2.47
N GLY A 267 -11.70 -0.07 1.70
CA GLY A 267 -12.15 1.21 2.22
C GLY A 267 -12.32 2.23 1.10
N ALA A 268 -13.19 3.21 1.30
CA ALA A 268 -13.42 4.30 0.37
C ALA A 268 -13.37 5.64 1.11
N MET A 269 -12.53 6.54 0.62
CA MET A 269 -12.55 7.95 1.05
C MET A 269 -13.92 8.55 0.74
N ASP A 270 -14.43 9.42 1.62
CA ASP A 270 -15.71 10.12 1.40
C ASP A 270 -15.73 10.76 0.00
N PHE A 271 -16.67 10.32 -0.84
CA PHE A 271 -16.72 10.62 -2.27
C PHE A 271 -16.72 12.13 -2.56
N LYS A 272 -17.30 12.94 -1.67
CA LYS A 272 -17.31 14.41 -1.81
C LYS A 272 -15.91 15.04 -1.89
N LEU A 273 -14.89 14.35 -1.36
CA LEU A 273 -13.50 14.82 -1.36
C LEU A 273 -12.79 14.52 -2.68
N TRP A 274 -13.26 13.56 -3.48
CA TRP A 274 -12.54 13.06 -4.65
C TRP A 274 -12.25 14.17 -5.67
N LYS A 275 -13.24 15.02 -5.95
CA LYS A 275 -13.09 16.19 -6.84
C LYS A 275 -12.11 17.25 -6.32
N LEU A 276 -11.83 17.27 -5.02
CA LEU A 276 -10.85 18.19 -4.41
C LEU A 276 -9.42 17.64 -4.50
N ILE A 277 -9.27 16.33 -4.72
CA ILE A 277 -7.98 15.69 -4.95
C ILE A 277 -7.48 15.96 -6.37
N GLY A 278 -8.35 15.80 -7.37
CA GLY A 278 -8.03 16.05 -8.77
C GLY A 278 -8.99 15.41 -9.76
N HIS A 279 -8.66 15.51 -11.05
CA HIS A 279 -9.49 15.10 -12.20
C HIS A 279 -8.76 14.12 -13.15
N GLN A 280 -7.64 13.56 -12.68
CA GLN A 280 -7.01 12.41 -13.32
C GLN A 280 -7.08 11.24 -12.35
N PHE A 281 -7.48 10.07 -12.84
CA PHE A 281 -7.59 8.88 -12.01
C PHE A 281 -6.83 7.69 -12.60
N MET A 282 -6.37 6.82 -11.72
CA MET A 282 -5.74 5.56 -12.07
C MET A 282 -6.51 4.42 -11.42
N VAL A 283 -6.82 3.40 -12.20
CA VAL A 283 -7.39 2.15 -11.68
C VAL A 283 -6.29 1.10 -11.68
N LYS A 284 -6.00 0.53 -10.52
CA LYS A 284 -5.15 -0.65 -10.39
C LYS A 284 -6.03 -1.85 -10.04
N SER A 285 -5.72 -3.01 -10.59
CA SER A 285 -6.34 -4.27 -10.21
C SER A 285 -5.37 -5.41 -10.41
N ASN A 286 -5.48 -6.45 -9.61
CA ASN A 286 -4.74 -7.69 -9.83
C ASN A 286 -5.46 -8.68 -10.78
N ILE A 287 -6.66 -8.33 -11.26
CA ILE A 287 -7.42 -9.14 -12.22
C ILE A 287 -7.67 -8.47 -13.58
N ASN A 288 -7.35 -7.18 -13.74
CA ASN A 288 -7.47 -6.44 -15.00
C ASN A 288 -6.32 -5.42 -15.15
N HIS A 289 -6.05 -4.94 -16.36
CA HIS A 289 -4.97 -3.99 -16.67
C HIS A 289 -5.09 -2.70 -15.87
N TRP A 290 -3.95 -2.15 -15.47
CA TRP A 290 -3.96 -0.83 -14.85
C TRP A 290 -4.10 0.22 -15.93
N ILE A 291 -4.98 1.18 -15.70
CA ILE A 291 -5.27 2.27 -16.63
C ILE A 291 -5.11 3.61 -15.93
N VAL A 292 -4.68 4.62 -16.68
CA VAL A 292 -4.76 6.03 -16.28
C VAL A 292 -5.75 6.70 -17.22
N CYS A 293 -6.67 7.46 -16.65
CA CYS A 293 -7.70 8.21 -17.35
C CYS A 293 -7.62 9.68 -16.99
N THR A 294 -7.64 10.53 -18.01
CA THR A 294 -7.88 11.96 -17.87
C THR A 294 -9.34 12.23 -18.21
N GLU A 295 -10.02 12.98 -17.34
CA GLU A 295 -11.42 13.33 -17.54
C GLU A 295 -11.61 14.26 -18.74
N GLY A 296 -12.75 14.09 -19.44
CA GLY A 296 -13.17 14.89 -20.57
C GLY A 296 -14.55 15.48 -20.29
N GLU A 297 -15.53 15.16 -21.15
CA GLU A 297 -16.93 15.50 -20.84
C GLU A 297 -17.45 14.64 -19.67
N GLY A 298 -16.93 13.41 -19.52
CA GLY A 298 -17.20 12.53 -18.41
C GLY A 298 -16.23 12.74 -17.25
N SER A 299 -16.70 12.43 -16.03
CA SER A 299 -15.92 12.54 -14.79
C SER A 299 -16.30 11.44 -13.82
N LEU A 300 -15.30 10.72 -13.31
CA LEU A 300 -15.48 9.75 -12.24
C LEU A 300 -15.67 10.46 -10.90
N VAL A 301 -14.88 11.51 -10.65
CA VAL A 301 -14.88 12.21 -9.36
C VAL A 301 -16.09 13.11 -9.16
N GLU A 302 -16.76 13.50 -10.25
CA GLU A 302 -18.03 14.22 -10.22
C GLU A 302 -19.24 13.33 -10.54
N TYR A 303 -19.06 12.02 -10.75
CA TYR A 303 -20.14 11.10 -11.13
C TYR A 303 -20.94 11.59 -12.34
N ARG A 304 -20.24 11.89 -13.43
CA ARG A 304 -20.80 12.48 -14.66
C ARG A 304 -20.48 11.60 -15.87
N LYS A 305 -21.51 11.19 -16.61
CA LYS A 305 -21.35 10.43 -17.86
C LYS A 305 -20.66 11.27 -18.93
N GLY A 306 -19.90 10.63 -19.82
CA GLY A 306 -19.28 11.28 -20.97
C GLY A 306 -17.93 10.69 -21.33
N SER A 307 -17.22 11.37 -22.23
CA SER A 307 -15.92 10.93 -22.73
C SER A 307 -14.82 10.97 -21.67
N LEU A 308 -13.89 10.02 -21.78
CA LEU A 308 -12.64 9.92 -21.03
C LEU A 308 -11.48 9.67 -21.99
N ASN A 309 -10.28 10.11 -21.61
CA ASN A 309 -9.06 9.73 -22.32
C ASN A 309 -8.24 8.77 -21.46
N CYS A 310 -8.39 7.46 -21.68
CA CYS A 310 -7.66 6.44 -20.94
C CYS A 310 -6.62 5.72 -21.78
N HIS A 311 -5.57 5.23 -21.11
CA HIS A 311 -4.57 4.35 -21.70
C HIS A 311 -4.08 3.34 -20.66
N VAL A 312 -3.61 2.19 -21.14
CA VAL A 312 -3.07 1.13 -20.30
C VAL A 312 -1.66 1.48 -19.84
N VAL A 313 -1.42 1.43 -18.53
CA VAL A 313 -0.12 1.70 -17.90
C VAL A 313 0.55 0.44 -17.33
N LYS A 314 -0.21 -0.66 -17.16
CA LYS A 314 0.34 -1.98 -16.80
C LYS A 314 -0.53 -3.12 -17.31
N ILE A 315 0.10 -4.04 -18.04
CA ILE A 315 -0.49 -5.32 -18.45
C ILE A 315 -0.56 -6.26 -17.25
N ILE A 316 -1.70 -6.95 -17.12
CA ILE A 316 -2.04 -7.84 -15.98
C ILE A 316 -2.64 -9.14 -16.55
N ALA A 317 -3.69 -9.03 -17.37
CA ALA A 317 -4.25 -10.16 -18.10
C ALA A 317 -3.43 -10.52 -19.37
N ALA A 318 -3.61 -11.73 -19.88
CA ALA A 318 -2.98 -12.17 -21.12
C ALA A 318 -3.64 -11.55 -22.37
N ALA A 319 -4.96 -11.33 -22.31
CA ALA A 319 -5.76 -10.82 -23.42
C ALA A 319 -5.77 -9.28 -23.48
N CYS A 320 -5.97 -8.73 -24.69
CA CYS A 320 -6.41 -7.35 -24.92
C CYS A 320 -5.50 -6.24 -24.36
N GLN A 321 -4.18 -6.43 -24.49
CA GLN A 321 -3.14 -5.57 -23.92
C GLN A 321 -3.17 -4.08 -24.35
N ASN A 322 -3.81 -3.76 -25.47
CA ASN A 322 -3.86 -2.41 -26.05
C ASN A 322 -5.28 -1.81 -26.04
N VAL A 323 -6.19 -2.36 -25.22
CA VAL A 323 -7.56 -1.86 -25.10
C VAL A 323 -7.68 -1.03 -23.83
N ALA A 324 -8.27 0.17 -23.95
CA ALA A 324 -8.60 1.03 -22.84
C ALA A 324 -10.03 1.58 -23.03
N PRO A 325 -10.76 1.86 -21.94
CA PRO A 325 -12.06 2.52 -22.03
C PRO A 325 -11.91 3.98 -22.48
N ASP A 326 -12.97 4.57 -23.04
CA ASP A 326 -13.00 5.96 -23.51
C ASP A 326 -14.29 6.70 -23.14
N GLU A 327 -15.15 6.09 -22.33
CA GLU A 327 -16.38 6.69 -21.83
C GLU A 327 -16.67 6.21 -20.40
N ILE A 328 -17.22 7.08 -19.56
CA ILE A 328 -17.86 6.71 -18.30
C ILE A 328 -19.38 6.75 -18.46
N ARG A 329 -20.05 5.72 -17.94
CA ARG A 329 -21.51 5.63 -17.86
C ARG A 329 -21.93 5.44 -16.41
N LEU A 330 -23.16 5.85 -16.11
CA LEU A 330 -23.79 5.76 -14.78
C LEU A 330 -25.07 4.92 -14.81
N LEU A 331 -25.50 4.57 -16.02
CA LEU A 331 -26.65 3.77 -16.35
C LEU A 331 -26.26 3.01 -17.62
N THR A 332 -26.43 1.70 -17.64
CA THR A 332 -26.39 0.93 -18.89
C THR A 332 -27.75 0.34 -19.17
N LYS A 333 -28.04 0.04 -20.44
CA LYS A 333 -29.29 -0.64 -20.82
C LYS A 333 -29.40 -2.03 -20.18
N GLU A 334 -28.28 -2.61 -19.73
CA GLU A 334 -28.25 -3.91 -19.06
C GLU A 334 -28.63 -3.82 -17.57
N ALA A 335 -28.45 -2.66 -16.93
CA ALA A 335 -28.85 -2.42 -15.56
C ALA A 335 -30.13 -1.57 -15.52
N ALA A 336 -31.25 -2.15 -15.09
CA ALA A 336 -32.51 -1.42 -14.91
C ALA A 336 -32.44 -0.29 -13.84
N GLY A 337 -31.31 -0.15 -13.15
CA GLY A 337 -31.04 0.88 -12.15
C GLY A 337 -29.56 1.31 -12.15
N ASN A 338 -29.30 2.44 -11.48
CA ASN A 338 -27.94 2.94 -11.24
C ASN A 338 -27.34 2.19 -10.03
N TYR A 339 -26.42 1.26 -10.24
CA TYR A 339 -25.72 0.53 -9.18
C TYR A 339 -24.19 0.75 -9.20
N GLY A 340 -23.74 1.85 -9.77
CA GLY A 340 -22.34 2.25 -9.79
C GLY A 340 -21.88 2.73 -11.17
N PRO A 341 -20.68 3.35 -11.25
CA PRO A 341 -20.13 3.81 -12.51
C PRO A 341 -19.51 2.66 -13.31
N HIS A 342 -19.54 2.81 -14.64
CA HIS A 342 -19.00 1.86 -15.60
C HIS A 342 -17.99 2.60 -16.47
N LEU A 343 -16.82 2.01 -16.71
CA LEU A 343 -15.91 2.42 -17.77
C LEU A 343 -16.20 1.59 -19.01
N TRP A 344 -16.39 2.27 -20.14
CA TRP A 344 -16.95 1.72 -21.36
C TRP A 344 -15.96 1.91 -22.51
N ASN A 345 -15.83 0.89 -23.36
CA ASN A 345 -14.98 0.93 -24.55
C ASN A 345 -15.85 1.12 -25.79
N THR A 346 -16.07 2.36 -26.24
CA THR A 346 -16.96 2.62 -27.39
C THR A 346 -16.52 1.93 -28.67
N LYS A 347 -15.22 1.68 -28.81
CA LYS A 347 -14.57 1.02 -29.97
C LYS A 347 -14.70 -0.50 -29.96
N SER A 348 -15.27 -1.10 -28.91
CA SER A 348 -15.47 -2.54 -28.84
C SER A 348 -16.33 -3.06 -30.00
N PRO A 349 -15.97 -4.18 -30.65
CA PRO A 349 -16.72 -4.75 -31.75
C PRO A 349 -18.00 -5.47 -31.30
N THR A 350 -18.17 -5.71 -30.00
CA THR A 350 -19.33 -6.39 -29.41
C THR A 350 -20.40 -5.40 -28.93
N TRP A 351 -21.62 -5.89 -28.72
CA TRP A 351 -22.70 -5.08 -28.14
C TRP A 351 -22.47 -4.73 -26.67
N LEU A 352 -21.93 -5.69 -25.93
CA LEU A 352 -21.49 -5.51 -24.56
C LEU A 352 -20.12 -4.83 -24.59
N LYS A 353 -19.95 -3.66 -23.94
CA LYS A 353 -18.68 -2.91 -24.02
C LYS A 353 -18.11 -2.44 -22.68
N THR A 354 -18.60 -3.00 -21.59
CA THR A 354 -18.14 -2.70 -20.24
C THR A 354 -16.70 -3.20 -20.06
N TYR A 355 -15.81 -2.32 -19.60
CA TYR A 355 -14.41 -2.59 -19.30
C TYR A 355 -14.19 -2.71 -17.79
N TYR A 356 -14.66 -1.71 -17.03
CA TYR A 356 -14.79 -1.78 -15.59
C TYR A 356 -16.25 -1.50 -15.19
N TYR A 357 -16.76 -2.20 -14.19
CA TYR A 357 -18.02 -1.86 -13.55
C TYR A 357 -17.95 -2.15 -12.06
N TRP A 358 -18.19 -1.12 -11.26
CA TRP A 358 -18.19 -1.19 -9.80
C TRP A 358 -19.62 -1.36 -9.29
N GLU A 359 -20.16 -2.56 -9.49
CA GLU A 359 -21.51 -2.96 -9.03
C GLU A 359 -21.61 -2.94 -7.50
N SER A 360 -22.51 -2.13 -6.96
CA SER A 360 -22.75 -1.95 -5.53
C SER A 360 -23.98 -2.72 -5.00
N SER A 361 -24.52 -3.68 -5.74
CA SER A 361 -25.64 -4.51 -5.29
C SER A 361 -25.44 -6.00 -5.53
N THR A 362 -25.92 -6.80 -4.58
CA THR A 362 -26.02 -8.27 -4.70
C THR A 362 -27.44 -8.73 -5.05
N GLN A 363 -28.31 -7.79 -5.38
CA GLN A 363 -29.75 -7.98 -5.60
C GLN A 363 -30.22 -7.46 -6.97
N SER A 364 -29.35 -6.79 -7.72
CA SER A 364 -29.66 -6.21 -9.03
C SER A 364 -29.73 -7.24 -10.16
N GLY A 365 -29.17 -8.44 -9.95
CA GLY A 365 -28.99 -9.46 -10.99
C GLY A 365 -27.81 -9.18 -11.93
N ASN A 366 -27.13 -8.04 -11.76
CA ASN A 366 -25.88 -7.70 -12.44
C ASN A 366 -24.66 -8.21 -11.66
N TRP A 367 -23.47 -7.99 -12.21
CA TRP A 367 -22.20 -8.34 -11.57
C TRP A 367 -21.12 -7.30 -11.90
N PRO A 368 -20.08 -7.14 -11.06
CA PRO A 368 -18.91 -6.33 -11.37
C PRO A 368 -18.24 -6.77 -12.66
N THR A 369 -17.64 -5.84 -13.39
CA THR A 369 -16.90 -6.16 -14.62
C THR A 369 -15.45 -5.73 -14.49
N HIS A 370 -14.53 -6.63 -14.83
CA HIS A 370 -13.09 -6.39 -14.88
C HIS A 370 -12.50 -6.98 -16.16
N ASP A 371 -13.09 -6.62 -17.30
CA ASP A 371 -12.76 -7.23 -18.59
C ASP A 371 -11.71 -6.39 -19.36
N PRO A 372 -10.47 -6.88 -19.54
CA PRO A 372 -9.43 -6.18 -20.30
C PRO A 372 -9.80 -5.94 -21.76
N CYS A 373 -10.79 -6.67 -22.30
CA CYS A 373 -11.22 -6.50 -23.69
C CYS A 373 -12.30 -5.43 -23.85
N GLY A 374 -12.90 -4.95 -22.76
CA GLY A 374 -14.04 -4.04 -22.83
C GLY A 374 -15.20 -4.65 -23.61
N GLN A 375 -15.53 -5.91 -23.31
CA GLN A 375 -16.59 -6.69 -23.97
C GLN A 375 -17.63 -7.21 -22.97
N ASN A 376 -17.57 -6.76 -21.71
CA ASN A 376 -18.31 -7.32 -20.57
C ASN A 376 -18.16 -8.85 -20.43
N GLY A 377 -17.01 -9.40 -20.83
CA GLY A 377 -16.71 -10.82 -20.78
C GLY A 377 -16.05 -11.25 -19.47
N LEU A 378 -15.63 -12.53 -19.41
CA LEU A 378 -14.93 -13.13 -18.27
C LEU A 378 -13.43 -13.32 -18.54
N SER A 379 -12.82 -12.34 -19.22
CA SER A 379 -11.40 -12.34 -19.61
C SER A 379 -10.48 -11.79 -18.52
N HIS A 380 -11.01 -11.50 -17.31
CA HIS A 380 -10.20 -11.16 -16.14
C HIS A 380 -9.26 -12.31 -15.77
N VAL A 381 -8.16 -12.01 -15.07
CA VAL A 381 -7.25 -13.04 -14.55
C VAL A 381 -7.98 -13.86 -13.49
N LYS A 382 -8.01 -15.18 -13.64
CA LYS A 382 -8.70 -16.10 -12.72
C LYS A 382 -7.76 -16.66 -11.65
N ASN A 383 -8.32 -17.22 -10.58
CA ASN A 383 -7.56 -17.90 -9.50
C ASN A 383 -6.50 -17.02 -8.82
N VAL A 384 -6.77 -15.73 -8.68
CA VAL A 384 -5.87 -14.76 -8.06
C VAL A 384 -6.09 -14.77 -6.54
N PRO A 385 -5.04 -14.96 -5.71
CA PRO A 385 -5.15 -14.79 -4.27
C PRO A 385 -5.50 -13.33 -3.92
N ASN A 386 -6.50 -13.15 -3.06
CA ASN A 386 -7.00 -11.83 -2.64
C ASN A 386 -7.33 -10.92 -3.85
N PRO A 387 -8.33 -11.27 -4.67
CA PRO A 387 -8.72 -10.47 -5.83
C PRO A 387 -9.22 -9.09 -5.36
N HIS A 388 -8.64 -8.01 -5.90
CA HIS A 388 -8.96 -6.65 -5.49
C HIS A 388 -8.72 -5.62 -6.61
N GLY A 389 -9.19 -4.42 -6.37
CA GLY A 389 -8.86 -3.24 -7.17
C GLY A 389 -8.74 -1.99 -6.31
N ASN A 390 -8.16 -0.96 -6.90
CA ASN A 390 -7.88 0.31 -6.26
C ASN A 390 -8.14 1.45 -7.24
N ILE A 391 -8.63 2.59 -6.72
CA ILE A 391 -8.72 3.85 -7.47
C ILE A 391 -7.83 4.88 -6.77
N TYR A 392 -7.02 5.53 -7.58
CA TYR A 392 -6.17 6.64 -7.20
C TYR A 392 -6.59 7.91 -7.96
N ILE A 393 -6.44 9.08 -7.34
CA ILE A 393 -6.74 10.38 -7.95
C ILE A 393 -5.58 11.36 -7.77
N ARG A 394 -5.34 12.22 -8.77
CA ARG A 394 -4.41 13.36 -8.70
C ARG A 394 -4.79 14.51 -9.64
#